data_AF-J7QNK2-F1
#
_entry.id   AF-J7QNK2-F1
#
_cell.length_a   1.000
_cell.length_b   1.000
_cell.length_c   1.000
_cell.angle_alpha   90.00
_cell.angle_beta   90.00
_cell.angle_gamma   90.00
#
_symmetry.space_group_name_H-M   'P 1'
#
loop_
_entity.id
_entity.type
_entity.pdbx_description
1 polymer ?
#
loop_
_entity_poly.entity_id
_entity_poly.type
_entity_poly.pdbx_seq_one_letter_code
_entity_poly.pdbx_strand_id
1 'polypeptide(L)'
;MTQTTHLALPFIEAAQAQKHVTHNEALALIDALTQLSVSARNVTSPPATPAEGDRVLVGAGATGDFVGKSDQIATFLAGGWAFLAPQAGWRAYVEAESLLLLYDGAGWMDCGLSLRQLQNLALLGIGATADGANPLLAKLNATLFTAKSVGEGGSGDLRFALNKESAANTLSQLYESNYSARAETGLIGDDHFRVKVSPDGSIWKEAIVIDSATGAVALPSGGPAKVQLFTSTDTYTPTPGMRFVDVMLFGAGGGGGSGARQAAGAIASGGGGGGGGGIAKGKFTAAQIGGGVTVTIGAGGAGGAAQTVNSTAGSGGTAGGHTTFGTLMFAGGGGAGSGGGLAVGSGGGGGGGMTTGGNAAGATGGGPSLGGPAGGSAAVGASNYAVVYGSGGAGSPATGAAGNGAGNCGPEAGGSGGGSGGGITAANATSAGGVGGRIYINGAVVQAAGGAAGVSGSAGSSYASGVGPLNQAGAGGGGGGSHTTTPGGGGVGGLGGGGGGGGGASQNGANSGAGGNGGGGYAVVLEYF
;
A
#
# COMPACT_ATOMS: atom_id res chain seq x y z
N MET A 1 -4.02 -39.37 85.19
CA MET A 1 -4.21 -39.59 83.75
C MET A 1 -3.46 -40.85 83.36
N THR A 2 -4.04 -41.73 82.54
CA THR A 2 -3.39 -42.96 82.02
C THR A 2 -2.98 -42.81 80.55
N GLN A 3 -3.34 -41.69 79.91
CA GLN A 3 -3.06 -41.37 78.52
C GLN A 3 -2.77 -39.86 78.36
N THR A 4 -2.12 -39.49 77.25
CA THR A 4 -1.93 -38.09 76.83
C THR A 4 -3.26 -37.45 76.36
N THR A 5 -3.32 -36.12 76.35
CA THR A 5 -4.57 -35.38 76.20
C THR A 5 -5.12 -35.34 74.77
N HIS A 6 -4.25 -35.19 73.76
CA HIS A 6 -4.67 -34.94 72.38
C HIS A 6 -4.77 -36.21 71.54
N LEU A 7 -3.78 -37.10 71.66
CA LEU A 7 -3.64 -38.30 70.83
C LEU A 7 -3.93 -39.59 71.60
N ALA A 8 -4.32 -39.50 72.88
CA ALA A 8 -4.65 -40.64 73.73
C ALA A 8 -3.51 -41.69 73.82
N LEU A 9 -2.24 -41.24 73.80
CA LEU A 9 -1.08 -42.12 73.89
C LEU A 9 -0.96 -42.68 75.31
N PRO A 10 -0.79 -44.00 75.50
CA PRO A 10 -0.74 -44.61 76.83
C PRO A 10 0.52 -44.22 77.60
N PHE A 11 0.35 -43.86 78.87
CA PHE A 11 1.46 -43.63 79.80
C PHE A 11 1.98 -44.95 80.39
N ILE A 12 3.25 -44.95 80.80
CA ILE A 12 3.85 -46.06 81.55
C ILE A 12 3.41 -45.98 83.02
N GLU A 13 2.87 -47.08 83.54
CA GLU A 13 2.47 -47.25 84.93
C GLU A 13 3.66 -47.25 85.91
N ALA A 14 3.44 -46.78 87.13
CA ALA A 14 4.50 -46.59 88.12
C ALA A 14 4.98 -47.92 88.73
N ALA A 15 6.13 -48.47 88.28
CA ALA A 15 6.71 -49.68 88.92
C ALA A 15 8.22 -49.94 88.77
N GLN A 16 9.03 -49.13 88.05
CA GLN A 16 10.49 -49.36 87.96
C GLN A 16 11.31 -48.06 87.95
N ALA A 17 11.96 -47.76 89.09
CA ALA A 17 13.03 -46.74 89.23
C ALA A 17 12.73 -45.36 88.61
N GLN A 18 11.50 -44.87 88.72
CA GLN A 18 11.05 -43.55 88.25
C GLN A 18 11.26 -43.22 86.75
N LYS A 19 11.64 -44.19 85.90
CA LYS A 19 11.79 -43.98 84.44
C LYS A 19 10.51 -43.54 83.73
N HIS A 20 9.35 -43.89 84.30
CA HIS A 20 8.04 -43.49 83.82
C HIS A 20 7.85 -41.96 83.87
N VAL A 21 8.49 -41.25 84.81
CA VAL A 21 8.34 -39.80 84.94
C VAL A 21 8.88 -39.09 83.71
N THR A 22 10.16 -39.28 83.38
CA THR A 22 10.81 -38.62 82.24
C THR A 22 10.23 -39.07 80.89
N HIS A 23 9.79 -40.33 80.78
CA HIS A 23 9.19 -40.81 79.54
C HIS A 23 7.77 -40.29 79.33
N ASN A 24 6.93 -40.29 80.37
CA ASN A 24 5.57 -39.77 80.28
C ASN A 24 5.58 -38.25 80.05
N GLU A 25 6.55 -37.53 80.62
CA GLU A 25 6.78 -36.11 80.31
C GLU A 25 7.12 -35.91 78.82
N ALA A 26 8.04 -36.71 78.27
CA ALA A 26 8.34 -36.67 76.84
C ALA A 26 7.12 -37.01 75.96
N LEU A 27 6.28 -37.95 76.38
CA LEU A 27 5.02 -38.29 75.71
C LEU A 27 4.00 -37.15 75.76
N ALA A 28 3.90 -36.42 76.88
CA ALA A 28 3.02 -35.26 76.98
C ALA A 28 3.51 -34.10 76.09
N LEU A 29 4.82 -33.89 75.98
CA LEU A 29 5.40 -32.87 75.09
C LEU A 29 5.20 -33.21 73.62
N ILE A 30 5.43 -34.48 73.21
CA ILE A 30 5.21 -34.88 71.81
C ILE A 30 3.73 -34.86 71.45
N ASP A 31 2.84 -35.18 72.38
CA ASP A 31 1.39 -35.07 72.21
C ASP A 31 0.95 -33.61 71.98
N ALA A 32 1.51 -32.67 72.75
CA ALA A 32 1.23 -31.24 72.58
C ALA A 32 1.73 -30.68 71.24
N LEU A 33 2.89 -31.15 70.76
CA LEU A 33 3.54 -30.68 69.52
C LEU A 33 3.04 -31.38 68.25
N THR A 34 2.59 -32.63 68.35
CA THR A 34 2.11 -33.37 67.18
C THR A 34 0.76 -32.81 66.76
N GLN A 35 0.60 -32.48 65.47
CA GLN A 35 -0.58 -31.78 64.96
C GLN A 35 -0.86 -30.49 65.78
N LEU A 36 0.18 -29.69 66.01
CA LEU A 36 0.12 -28.48 66.82
C LEU A 36 -1.02 -27.55 66.37
N SER A 37 -1.99 -27.38 67.26
CA SER A 37 -3.14 -26.49 67.12
C SER A 37 -3.24 -25.64 68.38
N VAL A 38 -3.26 -24.31 68.22
CA VAL A 38 -3.40 -23.36 69.32
C VAL A 38 -4.76 -22.68 69.22
N SER A 39 -5.41 -22.47 70.37
CA SER A 39 -6.74 -21.85 70.40
C SER A 39 -6.68 -20.40 69.92
N ALA A 40 -5.63 -19.66 70.26
CA ALA A 40 -5.37 -18.30 69.81
C ALA A 40 -3.86 -17.99 69.77
N ARG A 41 -3.49 -16.96 68.99
CA ARG A 41 -2.17 -16.33 69.00
C ARG A 41 -2.20 -14.96 69.66
N ASN A 42 -1.01 -14.42 69.96
CA ASN A 42 -0.83 -13.15 70.65
C ASN A 42 -1.47 -13.10 72.06
N VAL A 43 -1.56 -14.24 72.73
CA VAL A 43 -2.12 -14.30 74.10
C VAL A 43 -1.10 -13.72 75.07
N THR A 44 -1.44 -12.62 75.76
CA THR A 44 -0.51 -11.89 76.64
C THR A 44 -0.71 -12.17 78.13
N SER A 45 -1.73 -12.93 78.52
CA SER A 45 -1.95 -13.37 79.90
C SER A 45 -2.50 -14.79 79.91
N PRO A 46 -2.12 -15.64 80.89
CA PRO A 46 -2.71 -16.96 81.04
C PRO A 46 -4.25 -16.91 81.12
N PRO A 47 -4.98 -17.77 80.40
CA PRO A 47 -6.42 -17.97 80.62
C PRO A 47 -6.75 -18.16 82.10
N ALA A 48 -7.85 -17.56 82.58
CA ALA A 48 -8.24 -17.62 83.99
C ALA A 48 -8.68 -19.03 84.44
N THR A 49 -9.12 -19.87 83.50
CA THR A 49 -9.56 -21.25 83.74
C THR A 49 -8.97 -22.16 82.66
N PRO A 50 -7.66 -22.45 82.69
CA PRO A 50 -7.05 -23.31 81.69
C PRO A 50 -7.48 -24.76 81.89
N ALA A 51 -7.83 -25.43 80.81
CA ALA A 51 -8.06 -26.86 80.78
C ALA A 51 -6.76 -27.61 80.47
N GLU A 52 -6.63 -28.84 80.97
CA GLU A 52 -5.51 -29.70 80.62
C GLU A 52 -5.45 -29.90 79.09
N GLY A 53 -4.27 -29.69 78.49
CA GLY A 53 -4.05 -29.71 77.05
C GLY A 53 -4.34 -28.40 76.33
N ASP A 54 -4.73 -27.33 77.01
CA ASP A 54 -4.88 -26.02 76.36
C ASP A 54 -3.54 -25.55 75.79
N ARG A 55 -3.55 -25.17 74.51
CA ARG A 55 -2.37 -24.66 73.79
C ARG A 55 -2.64 -23.25 73.28
N VAL A 56 -1.76 -22.31 73.59
CA VAL A 56 -1.81 -20.92 73.10
C VAL A 56 -0.45 -20.47 72.58
N LEU A 57 -0.45 -19.57 71.60
CA LEU A 57 0.77 -18.91 71.15
C LEU A 57 0.92 -17.57 71.90
N VAL A 58 1.98 -17.46 72.70
CA VAL A 58 2.23 -16.33 73.59
C VAL A 58 2.64 -15.09 72.79
N GLY A 59 1.96 -13.97 73.03
CA GLY A 59 2.24 -12.69 72.37
C GLY A 59 3.39 -11.89 72.97
N ALA A 60 3.76 -10.81 72.29
CA ALA A 60 4.62 -9.77 72.86
C ALA A 60 3.94 -9.08 74.05
N GLY A 61 4.73 -8.67 75.06
CA GLY A 61 4.19 -8.00 76.25
C GLY A 61 3.46 -8.93 77.23
N ALA A 62 3.87 -10.20 77.28
CA ALA A 62 3.25 -11.20 78.13
C ALA A 62 3.39 -10.91 79.64
N THR A 63 2.36 -11.28 80.41
CA THR A 63 2.17 -11.01 81.84
C THR A 63 1.87 -12.32 82.60
N GLY A 64 1.95 -12.28 83.94
CA GLY A 64 1.75 -13.46 84.78
C GLY A 64 2.75 -14.58 84.46
N ASP A 65 2.27 -15.83 84.38
CA ASP A 65 3.12 -16.98 84.07
C ASP A 65 3.75 -16.93 82.67
N PHE A 66 3.26 -16.07 81.78
CA PHE A 66 3.75 -15.95 80.41
C PHE A 66 4.92 -14.95 80.28
N VAL A 67 5.34 -14.28 81.35
CA VAL A 67 6.44 -13.30 81.32
C VAL A 67 7.71 -13.93 80.73
N GLY A 68 8.28 -13.27 79.72
CA GLY A 68 9.51 -13.71 79.04
C GLY A 68 9.33 -14.91 78.10
N LYS A 69 8.10 -15.30 77.79
CA LYS A 69 7.77 -16.46 76.94
C LYS A 69 7.17 -16.09 75.59
N SER A 70 7.34 -14.84 75.14
CA SER A 70 6.87 -14.38 73.83
C SER A 70 7.33 -15.30 72.69
N ASP A 71 6.45 -15.50 71.72
CA ASP A 71 6.61 -16.38 70.56
C ASP A 71 6.69 -17.89 70.87
N GLN A 72 6.64 -18.30 72.14
CA GLN A 72 6.60 -19.71 72.54
C GLN A 72 5.16 -20.25 72.53
N ILE A 73 5.05 -21.56 72.34
CA ILE A 73 3.79 -22.28 72.56
C ILE A 73 3.68 -22.58 74.05
N ALA A 74 2.67 -22.02 74.71
CA ALA A 74 2.32 -22.40 76.07
C ALA A 74 1.29 -23.53 76.02
N THR A 75 1.57 -24.63 76.72
CA THR A 75 0.67 -25.78 76.86
C THR A 75 0.38 -26.04 78.34
N PHE A 76 -0.88 -26.20 78.73
CA PHE A 76 -1.25 -26.47 80.12
C PHE A 76 -1.19 -27.97 80.39
N LEU A 77 -0.21 -28.41 81.16
CA LEU A 77 0.08 -29.81 81.45
C LEU A 77 0.31 -30.02 82.96
N ALA A 78 -0.24 -31.11 83.50
CA ALA A 78 -0.14 -31.51 84.90
C ALA A 78 -0.47 -30.39 85.90
N GLY A 79 -1.42 -29.52 85.56
CA GLY A 79 -1.84 -28.39 86.39
C GLY A 79 -0.93 -27.14 86.33
N GLY A 80 -0.01 -27.06 85.36
CA GLY A 80 0.85 -25.89 85.16
C GLY A 80 1.14 -25.60 83.68
N TRP A 81 1.71 -24.43 83.39
CA TRP A 81 2.11 -24.08 82.02
C TRP A 81 3.52 -24.58 81.70
N ALA A 82 3.63 -25.40 80.66
CA ALA A 82 4.88 -25.73 80.00
C ALA A 82 5.04 -24.86 78.75
N PHE A 83 6.28 -24.43 78.46
CA PHE A 83 6.58 -23.56 77.33
C PHE A 83 7.54 -24.22 76.37
N LEU A 84 7.15 -24.24 75.10
CA LEU A 84 7.85 -24.89 74.01
C LEU A 84 8.40 -23.81 73.08
N ALA A 85 9.73 -23.69 73.04
CA ALA A 85 10.41 -22.77 72.14
C ALA A 85 10.34 -23.31 70.70
N PRO A 86 9.77 -22.56 69.75
CA PRO A 86 9.66 -23.02 68.37
C PRO A 86 11.01 -23.11 67.67
N GLN A 87 11.12 -24.04 66.72
CA GLN A 87 12.27 -24.17 65.83
C GLN A 87 11.84 -23.90 64.39
N ALA A 88 12.78 -23.47 63.54
CA ALA A 88 12.52 -23.23 62.13
C ALA A 88 11.86 -24.47 61.48
N GLY A 89 10.76 -24.28 60.76
CA GLY A 89 9.97 -25.34 60.14
C GLY A 89 8.78 -25.83 60.97
N TRP A 90 8.61 -25.38 62.21
CA TRP A 90 7.41 -25.70 63.00
C TRP A 90 6.16 -25.12 62.34
N ARG A 91 5.05 -25.86 62.42
CA ARG A 91 3.74 -25.48 61.87
C ARG A 91 2.71 -25.50 62.98
N ALA A 92 1.91 -24.45 63.08
CA ALA A 92 0.84 -24.33 64.08
C ALA A 92 -0.46 -23.86 63.42
N TYR A 93 -1.55 -24.58 63.63
CA TYR A 93 -2.88 -24.10 63.24
C TYR A 93 -3.44 -23.19 64.34
N VAL A 94 -3.94 -22.00 63.97
CA VAL A 94 -4.56 -21.07 64.93
C VAL A 94 -6.08 -21.17 64.75
N GLU A 95 -6.74 -21.78 65.73
CA GLU A 95 -8.17 -22.12 65.65
C GLU A 95 -9.05 -20.89 65.54
N ALA A 96 -8.81 -19.86 66.37
CA ALA A 96 -9.57 -18.61 66.36
C ALA A 96 -9.53 -17.84 65.03
N GLU A 97 -8.50 -18.05 64.20
CA GLU A 97 -8.31 -17.35 62.92
C GLU A 97 -8.43 -18.28 61.70
N SER A 98 -8.56 -19.58 61.92
CA SER A 98 -8.60 -20.61 60.86
C SER A 98 -7.44 -20.51 59.86
N LEU A 99 -6.22 -20.30 60.37
CA LEU A 99 -5.01 -20.13 59.55
C LEU A 99 -3.86 -21.03 60.02
N LEU A 100 -2.89 -21.26 59.14
CA LEU A 100 -1.68 -22.02 59.42
C LEU A 100 -0.47 -21.08 59.53
N LEU A 101 0.26 -21.16 60.63
CA LEU A 101 1.53 -20.47 60.82
C LEU A 101 2.70 -21.40 60.55
N LEU A 102 3.80 -20.85 60.02
CA LEU A 102 5.12 -21.45 59.90
C LEU A 102 6.09 -20.63 60.76
N TYR A 103 6.95 -21.27 61.54
CA TYR A 103 8.06 -20.57 62.20
C TYR A 103 9.28 -20.56 61.28
N ASP A 104 9.78 -19.39 60.89
CA ASP A 104 10.88 -19.23 59.93
C ASP A 104 12.29 -19.30 60.57
N GLY A 105 12.34 -19.37 61.91
CA GLY A 105 13.58 -19.31 62.70
C GLY A 105 13.73 -18.00 63.48
N ALA A 106 13.00 -16.96 63.13
CA ALA A 106 12.95 -15.67 63.81
C ALA A 106 11.55 -15.32 64.36
N GLY A 107 10.48 -15.78 63.72
CA GLY A 107 9.11 -15.54 64.14
C GLY A 107 8.09 -16.43 63.44
N TRP A 108 6.82 -16.33 63.87
CA TRP A 108 5.70 -17.03 63.25
C TRP A 108 5.12 -16.21 62.07
N MET A 109 5.08 -16.80 60.88
CA MET A 109 4.51 -16.23 59.65
C MET A 109 3.27 -16.99 59.19
N ASP A 110 2.28 -16.30 58.65
CA ASP A 110 1.06 -16.92 58.10
C ASP A 110 1.32 -17.49 56.70
N CYS A 111 1.11 -18.81 56.54
CA CYS A 111 1.30 -19.54 55.29
C CYS A 111 0.36 -19.09 54.17
N GLY A 112 -0.86 -18.62 54.49
CA GLY A 112 -1.81 -18.06 53.53
C GLY A 112 -1.42 -16.66 53.06
N LEU A 113 -0.74 -15.87 53.90
CA LEU A 113 -0.18 -14.57 53.50
C LEU A 113 0.98 -14.73 52.51
N SER A 114 1.74 -15.81 52.59
CA SER A 114 2.83 -16.14 51.66
C SER A 114 2.36 -16.29 50.20
N LEU A 115 1.08 -16.57 49.97
CA LEU A 115 0.47 -16.66 48.62
C LEU A 115 -0.10 -15.33 48.12
N ARG A 116 -0.18 -14.28 48.96
CA ARG A 116 -0.68 -12.95 48.54
C ARG A 116 0.31 -12.20 47.66
N GLN A 117 1.58 -12.59 47.69
CA GLN A 117 2.64 -12.03 46.85
C GLN A 117 3.45 -13.15 46.22
N LEU A 118 3.09 -13.51 45.00
CA LEU A 118 3.91 -14.39 44.16
C LEU A 118 4.92 -13.52 43.41
N GLN A 119 6.20 -13.62 43.79
CA GLN A 119 7.31 -12.85 43.24
C GLN A 119 8.39 -13.83 42.75
N ASN A 120 9.11 -13.47 41.69
CA ASN A 120 10.22 -14.25 41.11
C ASN A 120 9.84 -15.70 40.76
N LEU A 121 8.59 -15.93 40.34
CA LEU A 121 8.19 -17.23 39.80
C LEU A 121 8.93 -17.50 38.49
N ALA A 122 9.61 -18.65 38.42
CA ALA A 122 10.26 -19.09 37.19
C ALA A 122 9.23 -19.53 36.13
N LEU A 123 8.15 -20.18 36.56
CA LEU A 123 7.07 -20.71 35.71
C LEU A 123 5.71 -20.45 36.37
N LEU A 124 4.72 -20.02 35.60
CA LEU A 124 3.32 -19.88 36.02
C LEU A 124 2.40 -20.45 34.93
N GLY A 125 1.81 -21.61 35.22
CA GLY A 125 0.84 -22.28 34.35
C GLY A 125 -0.58 -22.22 34.92
N ILE A 126 -1.54 -21.76 34.10
CA ILE A 126 -2.97 -21.72 34.45
C ILE A 126 -3.73 -22.65 33.50
N GLY A 127 -4.25 -23.76 34.00
CA GLY A 127 -4.94 -24.77 33.18
C GLY A 127 -4.04 -25.55 32.21
N ALA A 128 -2.72 -25.32 32.27
CA ALA A 128 -1.69 -26.04 31.51
C ALA A 128 -0.33 -25.92 32.24
N THR A 129 0.63 -26.77 31.87
CA THR A 129 1.99 -26.75 32.41
C THR A 129 2.86 -25.76 31.64
N ALA A 130 3.33 -24.70 32.30
CA ALA A 130 4.30 -23.76 31.73
C ALA A 130 5.68 -24.42 31.56
N ASP A 131 6.45 -23.93 30.60
CA ASP A 131 7.78 -24.45 30.26
C ASP A 131 8.76 -23.30 29.97
N GLY A 132 10.02 -23.64 29.63
CA GLY A 132 11.05 -22.63 29.35
C GLY A 132 10.77 -21.77 28.11
N ALA A 133 9.92 -22.22 27.18
CA ALA A 133 9.53 -21.44 26.01
C ALA A 133 8.35 -20.51 26.33
N ASN A 134 7.45 -20.95 27.22
CA ASN A 134 6.28 -20.20 27.69
C ASN A 134 6.27 -20.14 29.22
N PRO A 135 7.12 -19.31 29.85
CA PRO A 135 7.21 -19.24 31.31
C PRO A 135 5.90 -18.77 31.98
N LEU A 136 5.08 -18.01 31.24
CA LEU A 136 3.71 -17.71 31.58
C LEU A 136 2.79 -18.36 30.54
N LEU A 137 2.04 -19.38 30.94
CA LEU A 137 1.12 -20.09 30.05
C LEU A 137 -0.29 -20.15 30.65
N ALA A 138 -1.30 -19.88 29.83
CA ALA A 138 -2.69 -19.98 30.23
C ALA A 138 -3.52 -20.71 29.17
N LYS A 139 -4.21 -21.79 29.57
CA LYS A 139 -5.18 -22.52 28.75
C LYS A 139 -6.58 -22.21 29.27
N LEU A 140 -7.22 -21.21 28.68
CA LEU A 140 -8.44 -20.58 29.16
C LEU A 140 -9.40 -20.27 28.00
N ASN A 141 -10.67 -20.03 28.31
CA ASN A 141 -11.67 -19.56 27.34
C ASN A 141 -11.69 -18.01 27.19
N ALA A 142 -11.31 -17.29 28.25
CA ALA A 142 -11.29 -15.83 28.28
C ALA A 142 -10.31 -15.32 29.35
N THR A 143 -9.79 -14.11 29.16
CA THR A 143 -8.98 -13.39 30.14
C THR A 143 -9.46 -11.95 30.23
N LEU A 144 -9.70 -11.45 31.44
CA LEU A 144 -10.03 -10.05 31.70
C LEU A 144 -8.89 -9.41 32.48
N PHE A 145 -8.29 -8.38 31.89
CA PHE A 145 -7.43 -7.45 32.60
C PHE A 145 -8.22 -6.16 32.79
N THR A 146 -8.34 -5.70 34.03
CA THR A 146 -9.07 -4.48 34.36
C THR A 146 -8.18 -3.57 35.19
N ALA A 147 -8.32 -2.26 34.96
CA ALA A 147 -7.64 -1.27 35.76
C ALA A 147 -8.17 -1.33 37.21
N LYS A 148 -7.25 -1.16 38.16
CA LYS A 148 -7.62 -0.88 39.55
C LYS A 148 -8.20 0.52 39.60
N SER A 149 -9.45 0.64 40.04
CA SER A 149 -10.14 1.93 40.06
C SER A 149 -9.54 2.89 41.08
N VAL A 150 -9.83 4.19 40.94
CA VAL A 150 -9.41 5.21 41.91
C VAL A 150 -9.99 4.93 43.30
N GLY A 151 -11.24 4.45 43.37
CA GLY A 151 -11.90 4.09 44.64
C GLY A 151 -11.24 2.93 45.38
N GLU A 152 -10.55 2.05 44.67
CA GLU A 152 -9.77 0.95 45.23
C GLU A 152 -8.31 1.36 45.51
N GLY A 153 -7.94 2.63 45.28
CA GLY A 153 -6.57 3.12 45.40
C GLY A 153 -5.67 2.71 44.23
N GLY A 154 -6.21 2.70 43.01
CA GLY A 154 -5.48 2.58 41.75
C GLY A 154 -5.51 3.88 40.93
N SER A 155 -4.92 3.88 39.74
CA SER A 155 -4.94 5.04 38.83
C SER A 155 -6.16 5.06 37.91
N GLY A 156 -6.91 3.97 37.79
CA GLY A 156 -7.92 3.78 36.74
C GLY A 156 -7.34 3.47 35.35
N ASP A 157 -6.02 3.48 35.19
CA ASP A 157 -5.35 3.12 33.94
C ASP A 157 -4.97 1.64 33.93
N LEU A 158 -5.13 0.98 32.77
CA LEU A 158 -4.53 -0.31 32.48
C LEU A 158 -3.54 -0.14 31.33
N ARG A 159 -2.30 -0.60 31.50
CA ARG A 159 -1.25 -0.56 30.46
C ARG A 159 -0.58 -1.92 30.31
N PHE A 160 -0.41 -2.34 29.07
CA PHE A 160 0.50 -3.43 28.70
C PHE A 160 1.81 -2.80 28.24
N ALA A 161 2.77 -2.69 29.15
CA ALA A 161 4.12 -2.24 28.82
C ALA A 161 4.95 -3.46 28.38
N LEU A 162 5.42 -3.43 27.14
CA LEU A 162 6.18 -4.51 26.52
C LEU A 162 7.55 -3.94 26.12
N ASN A 163 8.64 -4.67 26.38
CA ASN A 163 10.01 -4.23 26.12
C ASN A 163 10.81 -5.28 25.35
N LYS A 164 11.61 -4.83 24.37
CA LYS A 164 12.60 -5.62 23.64
C LYS A 164 14.00 -5.03 23.87
N GLU A 165 15.02 -5.87 23.81
CA GLU A 165 16.40 -5.48 24.13
C GLU A 165 17.00 -4.50 23.12
N SER A 166 16.69 -4.69 21.83
CA SER A 166 17.18 -3.84 20.74
C SER A 166 16.14 -3.70 19.63
N ALA A 167 16.38 -2.74 18.73
CA ALA A 167 15.51 -2.52 17.58
C ALA A 167 15.36 -3.78 16.71
N ALA A 168 16.41 -4.57 16.53
CA ALA A 168 16.41 -5.76 15.67
C ALA A 168 15.55 -6.93 16.20
N ASN A 169 15.14 -6.89 17.47
CA ASN A 169 14.32 -7.93 18.07
C ASN A 169 12.83 -7.75 17.74
N THR A 170 12.05 -8.77 18.09
CA THR A 170 10.60 -8.79 17.93
C THR A 170 9.90 -8.51 19.26
N LEU A 171 8.97 -7.56 19.23
CA LEU A 171 8.01 -7.28 20.27
C LEU A 171 6.62 -7.30 19.66
N SER A 172 5.89 -8.42 19.79
CA SER A 172 4.63 -8.59 19.06
C SER A 172 3.54 -9.30 19.84
N GLN A 173 2.31 -9.13 19.34
CA GLN A 173 1.17 -9.97 19.62
C GLN A 173 0.96 -10.88 18.42
N LEU A 174 0.96 -12.19 18.65
CA LEU A 174 0.78 -13.20 17.63
C LEU A 174 -0.62 -13.81 17.71
N TYR A 175 -1.30 -13.88 16.56
CA TYR A 175 -2.65 -14.43 16.45
C TYR A 175 -2.59 -15.75 15.67
N GLU A 176 -3.07 -16.83 16.29
CA GLU A 176 -2.88 -18.19 15.77
C GLU A 176 -4.20 -18.94 15.57
N SER A 177 -4.17 -19.90 14.66
CA SER A 177 -5.21 -20.93 14.52
C SER A 177 -4.53 -22.29 14.48
N ASN A 178 -4.92 -23.18 15.40
CA ASN A 178 -4.31 -24.51 15.56
C ASN A 178 -2.76 -24.45 15.63
N TYR A 179 -2.23 -23.57 16.49
CA TYR A 179 -0.78 -23.35 16.68
C TYR A 179 -0.03 -22.94 15.41
N SER A 180 -0.74 -22.36 14.44
CA SER A 180 -0.18 -21.81 13.21
C SER A 180 -0.51 -20.33 13.12
N ALA A 181 0.52 -19.50 13.02
CA ALA A 181 0.38 -18.05 12.98
C ALA A 181 -0.43 -17.57 11.76
N ARG A 182 -1.29 -16.56 11.97
CA ARG A 182 -2.18 -15.98 10.95
C ARG A 182 -2.05 -14.47 10.86
N ALA A 183 -1.82 -13.79 11.97
CA ALA A 183 -1.56 -12.36 12.00
C ALA A 183 -0.56 -12.02 13.11
N GLU A 184 0.12 -10.89 12.96
CA GLU A 184 1.09 -10.39 13.92
C GLU A 184 1.05 -8.85 13.94
N THR A 185 1.09 -8.26 15.14
CA THR A 185 1.16 -6.80 15.33
C THR A 185 2.27 -6.45 16.31
N GLY A 186 3.04 -5.38 16.07
CA GLY A 186 4.07 -4.92 17.01
C GLY A 186 5.30 -4.28 16.37
N LEU A 187 6.41 -4.24 17.11
CA LEU A 187 7.72 -3.75 16.68
C LEU A 187 8.59 -4.95 16.27
N ILE A 188 8.72 -5.21 14.97
CA ILE A 188 9.17 -6.51 14.46
C ILE A 188 10.39 -6.31 13.56
N GLY A 189 11.58 -6.61 14.09
CA GLY A 189 12.84 -6.47 13.34
C GLY A 189 13.38 -5.04 13.26
N ASP A 190 12.60 -4.06 13.71
CA ASP A 190 12.97 -2.66 13.91
C ASP A 190 11.94 -1.98 14.85
N ASP A 191 12.09 -0.67 15.04
CA ASP A 191 11.20 0.13 15.88
C ASP A 191 9.97 0.67 15.14
N HIS A 192 9.71 0.24 13.90
CA HIS A 192 8.47 0.60 13.20
C HIS A 192 7.31 -0.26 13.69
N PHE A 193 6.13 0.34 13.82
CA PHE A 193 4.94 -0.42 14.17
C PHE A 193 4.38 -1.11 12.92
N ARG A 194 4.19 -2.43 12.98
CA ARG A 194 3.84 -3.26 11.83
C ARG A 194 2.55 -4.03 12.09
N VAL A 195 1.80 -4.26 11.00
CA VAL A 195 0.70 -5.22 10.94
C VAL A 195 0.99 -6.19 9.80
N LYS A 196 1.10 -7.48 10.12
CA LYS A 196 1.44 -8.54 9.18
C LYS A 196 0.38 -9.64 9.20
N VAL A 197 0.17 -10.29 8.06
CA VAL A 197 -0.69 -11.47 7.92
C VAL A 197 0.03 -12.60 7.22
N SER A 198 -0.36 -13.83 7.52
CA SER A 198 0.23 -15.04 6.93
C SER A 198 -0.85 -16.07 6.60
N PRO A 199 -0.84 -16.66 5.39
CA PRO A 199 -1.75 -17.75 5.06
C PRO A 199 -1.37 -19.08 5.73
N ASP A 200 -0.10 -19.26 6.13
CA ASP A 200 0.47 -20.56 6.52
C ASP A 200 1.33 -20.51 7.80
N GLY A 201 1.55 -19.33 8.38
CA GLY A 201 2.43 -19.09 9.52
C GLY A 201 3.91 -18.95 9.19
N SER A 202 4.28 -19.09 7.92
CA SER A 202 5.67 -19.01 7.44
C SER A 202 5.90 -17.86 6.46
N ILE A 203 4.98 -17.68 5.51
CA ILE A 203 5.02 -16.60 4.52
C ILE A 203 4.28 -15.40 5.10
N TRP A 204 4.99 -14.30 5.30
CA TRP A 204 4.42 -13.08 5.88
C TRP A 204 4.23 -11.98 4.84
N LYS A 205 3.09 -11.31 4.91
CA LYS A 205 2.76 -10.13 4.10
C LYS A 205 2.62 -8.93 5.02
N GLU A 206 3.36 -7.86 4.74
CA GLU A 206 3.30 -6.62 5.51
C GLU A 206 2.15 -5.76 5.00
N ALA A 207 1.09 -5.63 5.80
CA ALA A 207 -0.10 -4.88 5.45
C ALA A 207 0.08 -3.39 5.78
N ILE A 208 0.61 -3.08 6.98
CA ILE A 208 0.83 -1.72 7.46
C ILE A 208 2.23 -1.63 8.06
N VAL A 209 2.94 -0.54 7.78
CA VAL A 209 4.16 -0.14 8.47
C VAL A 209 4.02 1.33 8.86
N ILE A 210 4.22 1.66 10.13
CA ILE A 210 4.21 3.03 10.64
C ILE A 210 5.64 3.38 11.04
N ASP A 211 6.21 4.36 10.35
CA ASP A 211 7.56 4.84 10.62
C ASP A 211 7.61 5.53 11.99
N SER A 212 8.61 5.15 12.80
CA SER A 212 8.72 5.59 14.20
C SER A 212 9.29 7.00 14.35
N ALA A 213 9.98 7.53 13.34
CA ALA A 213 10.54 8.87 13.37
C ALA A 213 9.56 9.94 12.85
N THR A 214 8.73 9.57 11.88
CA THR A 214 7.88 10.50 11.11
C THR A 214 6.38 10.27 11.32
N GLY A 215 5.97 9.10 11.78
CA GLY A 215 4.56 8.70 11.84
C GLY A 215 3.93 8.40 10.47
N ALA A 216 4.74 8.34 9.41
CA ALA A 216 4.25 8.03 8.07
C ALA A 216 3.75 6.58 7.97
N VAL A 217 2.59 6.38 7.35
CA VAL A 217 1.98 5.06 7.15
C VAL A 217 2.27 4.56 5.73
N ALA A 218 2.89 3.39 5.62
CA ALA A 218 3.08 2.66 4.38
C ALA A 218 2.17 1.43 4.31
N LEU A 219 1.73 1.07 3.09
CA LEU A 219 0.90 -0.10 2.80
C LEU A 219 1.62 -1.03 1.79
N PRO A 220 2.66 -1.80 2.21
CA PRO A 220 3.54 -2.53 1.30
C PRO A 220 2.83 -3.61 0.47
N SER A 221 1.69 -4.12 0.96
CA SER A 221 0.88 -5.12 0.29
C SER A 221 -0.32 -4.56 -0.51
N GLY A 222 -0.39 -3.23 -0.74
CA GLY A 222 -1.41 -2.58 -1.61
C GLY A 222 -1.92 -1.24 -1.03
N GLY A 223 -1.77 -0.14 -1.80
CA GLY A 223 -1.95 1.25 -1.35
C GLY A 223 -3.38 1.83 -1.35
N PRO A 224 -3.55 3.13 -0.99
CA PRO A 224 -4.86 3.80 -0.90
C PRO A 224 -5.53 4.03 -2.27
N ALA A 225 -4.78 3.80 -3.36
CA ALA A 225 -5.30 3.84 -4.70
C ALA A 225 -4.72 2.71 -5.57
N LYS A 226 -5.54 2.19 -6.48
CA LYS A 226 -5.17 1.19 -7.49
C LYS A 226 -5.09 1.87 -8.84
N VAL A 227 -3.95 1.74 -9.54
CA VAL A 227 -3.73 2.30 -10.87
C VAL A 227 -3.89 1.21 -11.92
N GLN A 228 -4.72 1.44 -12.93
CA GLN A 228 -4.91 0.56 -14.07
C GLN A 228 -4.64 1.31 -15.38
N LEU A 229 -3.77 0.76 -16.22
CA LEU A 229 -3.43 1.28 -17.54
C LEU A 229 -4.07 0.39 -18.62
N PHE A 230 -4.76 1.01 -19.56
CA PHE A 230 -5.38 0.35 -20.70
C PHE A 230 -4.72 0.84 -22.00
N THR A 231 -3.98 -0.06 -22.66
CA THR A 231 -3.42 0.15 -24.01
C THR A 231 -4.17 -0.66 -25.09
N SER A 232 -5.14 -1.47 -24.65
CA SER A 232 -6.09 -2.21 -25.49
C SER A 232 -7.47 -2.12 -24.85
N THR A 233 -8.52 -2.25 -25.67
CA THR A 233 -9.91 -2.22 -25.18
C THR A 233 -10.15 -3.36 -24.20
N ASP A 234 -10.67 -3.02 -23.02
CA ASP A 234 -11.02 -3.99 -21.97
C ASP A 234 -12.10 -3.39 -21.05
N THR A 235 -12.58 -4.15 -20.08
CA THR A 235 -13.58 -3.71 -19.11
C THR A 235 -12.92 -3.25 -17.81
N TYR A 236 -13.27 -2.07 -17.35
CA TYR A 236 -13.00 -1.63 -15.99
C TYR A 236 -14.17 -2.01 -15.07
N THR A 237 -13.86 -2.76 -14.01
CA THR A 237 -14.83 -3.15 -12.98
C THR A 237 -14.42 -2.51 -11.65
N PRO A 238 -15.30 -1.73 -11.00
CA PRO A 238 -15.03 -1.20 -9.67
C PRO A 238 -14.69 -2.30 -8.67
N THR A 239 -13.64 -2.09 -7.90
CA THR A 239 -13.28 -2.94 -6.77
C THR A 239 -14.27 -2.67 -5.63
N PRO A 240 -14.76 -3.71 -4.93
CA PRO A 240 -15.64 -3.51 -3.77
C PRO A 240 -15.01 -2.53 -2.75
N GLY A 241 -15.80 -1.54 -2.31
CA GLY A 241 -15.34 -0.50 -1.37
C GLY A 241 -14.79 0.77 -2.04
N MET A 242 -14.69 0.82 -3.37
CA MET A 242 -14.32 2.03 -4.11
C MET A 242 -15.25 3.21 -3.80
N ARG A 243 -14.67 4.39 -3.55
CA ARG A 243 -15.42 5.64 -3.38
C ARG A 243 -15.57 6.41 -4.69
N PHE A 244 -14.46 6.60 -5.40
CA PHE A 244 -14.44 7.23 -6.72
C PHE A 244 -13.19 6.84 -7.50
N VAL A 245 -13.19 7.12 -8.80
CA VAL A 245 -12.03 7.02 -9.68
C VAL A 245 -11.67 8.37 -10.29
N ASP A 246 -10.38 8.59 -10.52
CA ASP A 246 -9.88 9.53 -11.52
C ASP A 246 -9.61 8.78 -12.82
N VAL A 247 -10.22 9.22 -13.91
CA VAL A 247 -10.04 8.63 -15.25
C VAL A 247 -9.34 9.65 -16.14
N MET A 248 -8.32 9.21 -16.87
CA MET A 248 -7.64 9.98 -17.89
C MET A 248 -7.64 9.20 -19.21
N LEU A 249 -8.13 9.82 -20.28
CA LEU A 249 -8.23 9.22 -21.61
C LEU A 249 -7.39 10.02 -22.59
N PHE A 250 -6.68 9.33 -23.47
CA PHE A 250 -5.95 9.92 -24.59
C PHE A 250 -6.52 9.36 -25.88
N GLY A 251 -7.06 10.24 -26.74
CA GLY A 251 -7.53 9.86 -28.07
C GLY A 251 -6.36 9.52 -28.99
N ALA A 252 -6.62 8.78 -30.06
CA ALA A 252 -5.58 8.41 -31.00
C ALA A 252 -5.25 9.54 -31.99
N GLY A 253 -4.05 9.54 -32.56
CA GLY A 253 -3.65 10.49 -33.59
C GLY A 253 -4.17 10.09 -34.97
N GLY A 254 -4.37 11.08 -35.84
CA GLY A 254 -4.71 10.84 -37.24
C GLY A 254 -3.49 10.43 -38.07
N GLY A 255 -3.72 9.69 -39.16
CA GLY A 255 -2.67 9.34 -40.12
C GLY A 255 -2.34 10.52 -41.05
N GLY A 256 -1.08 10.63 -41.45
CA GLY A 256 -0.64 11.60 -42.45
C GLY A 256 -1.04 11.17 -43.87
N GLY A 257 -1.15 12.12 -44.80
CA GLY A 257 -1.35 11.82 -46.22
C GLY A 257 -0.05 11.42 -46.92
N SER A 258 -0.14 10.74 -48.05
CA SER A 258 1.03 10.48 -48.92
C SER A 258 1.37 11.68 -49.80
N GLY A 259 2.59 11.74 -50.29
CA GLY A 259 3.01 12.76 -51.26
C GLY A 259 2.32 12.60 -52.61
N ALA A 260 2.25 13.68 -53.39
CA ALA A 260 1.83 13.60 -54.79
C ALA A 260 2.93 12.98 -55.67
N ARG A 261 2.52 12.38 -56.79
CA ARG A 261 3.41 11.90 -57.83
C ARG A 261 3.15 12.68 -59.11
N GLN A 262 4.17 13.32 -59.68
CA GLN A 262 3.96 14.23 -60.83
C GLN A 262 5.08 14.15 -61.88
N ALA A 263 4.79 14.59 -63.11
CA ALA A 263 5.79 14.70 -64.17
C ALA A 263 6.94 15.65 -63.79
N ALA A 264 8.13 15.40 -64.35
CA ALA A 264 9.25 16.33 -64.24
C ALA A 264 8.87 17.71 -64.83
N GLY A 265 9.32 18.78 -64.17
CA GLY A 265 9.00 20.16 -64.53
C GLY A 265 7.68 20.69 -63.94
N ALA A 266 6.90 19.83 -63.28
CA ALA A 266 5.63 20.20 -62.66
C ALA A 266 5.69 20.13 -61.13
N ILE A 267 4.90 20.98 -60.47
CA ILE A 267 4.91 21.11 -59.02
C ILE A 267 4.13 19.97 -58.37
N ALA A 268 4.70 19.40 -57.32
CA ALA A 268 4.05 18.42 -56.45
C ALA A 268 4.26 18.80 -54.98
N SER A 269 3.20 18.82 -54.19
CA SER A 269 3.33 18.98 -52.73
C SER A 269 3.40 17.64 -52.01
N GLY A 270 4.02 17.63 -50.84
CA GLY A 270 4.00 16.48 -49.94
C GLY A 270 2.63 16.27 -49.31
N GLY A 271 2.44 15.14 -48.64
CA GLY A 271 1.24 14.88 -47.86
C GLY A 271 1.14 15.78 -46.63
N GLY A 272 -0.06 16.09 -46.20
CA GLY A 272 -0.30 16.77 -44.93
C GLY A 272 -0.06 15.82 -43.75
N GLY A 273 0.39 16.33 -42.62
CA GLY A 273 0.48 15.56 -41.38
C GLY A 273 -0.89 15.37 -40.73
N GLY A 274 -1.07 14.27 -40.01
CA GLY A 274 -2.28 13.98 -39.22
C GLY A 274 -2.34 14.84 -37.95
N GLY A 275 -3.55 15.08 -37.44
CA GLY A 275 -3.75 15.80 -36.18
C GLY A 275 -3.47 14.92 -34.96
N GLY A 276 -3.11 15.54 -33.85
CA GLY A 276 -2.96 14.85 -32.57
C GLY A 276 -4.30 14.57 -31.89
N GLY A 277 -4.38 13.51 -31.10
CA GLY A 277 -5.56 13.15 -30.30
C GLY A 277 -5.75 14.05 -29.08
N GLY A 278 -7.00 14.18 -28.62
CA GLY A 278 -7.34 14.95 -27.43
C GLY A 278 -7.04 14.20 -26.12
N ILE A 279 -7.17 14.89 -25.00
CA ILE A 279 -7.12 14.30 -23.66
C ILE A 279 -8.45 14.56 -22.95
N ALA A 280 -8.91 13.65 -22.10
CA ALA A 280 -10.04 13.86 -21.21
C ALA A 280 -9.78 13.37 -19.79
N LYS A 281 -10.18 14.17 -18.79
CA LYS A 281 -10.00 13.87 -17.37
C LYS A 281 -11.34 14.01 -16.66
N GLY A 282 -11.70 13.04 -15.82
CA GLY A 282 -12.98 13.04 -15.13
C GLY A 282 -12.96 12.21 -13.85
N LYS A 283 -13.83 12.59 -12.89
CA LYS A 283 -14.05 11.87 -11.63
C LYS A 283 -15.40 11.19 -11.65
N PHE A 284 -15.44 9.91 -11.30
CA PHE A 284 -16.69 9.12 -11.31
C PHE A 284 -16.84 8.29 -10.03
N THR A 285 -18.06 8.21 -9.53
CA THR A 285 -18.44 7.38 -8.37
C THR A 285 -18.80 5.95 -8.81
N ALA A 286 -18.82 5.00 -7.86
CA ALA A 286 -19.29 3.63 -8.12
C ALA A 286 -20.70 3.58 -8.74
N ALA A 287 -21.60 4.46 -8.29
CA ALA A 287 -22.98 4.51 -8.78
C ALA A 287 -23.07 4.94 -10.25
N GLN A 288 -22.17 5.80 -10.72
CA GLN A 288 -22.12 6.23 -12.13
C GLN A 288 -21.54 5.15 -13.04
N ILE A 289 -20.62 4.32 -12.52
CA ILE A 289 -19.95 3.25 -13.28
C ILE A 289 -20.81 1.97 -13.31
N GLY A 290 -21.56 1.69 -12.25
CA GLY A 290 -22.36 0.47 -12.13
C GLY A 290 -21.48 -0.78 -11.99
N GLY A 291 -21.92 -1.90 -12.58
CA GLY A 291 -21.23 -3.19 -12.49
C GLY A 291 -19.93 -3.31 -13.29
N GLY A 292 -19.60 -2.28 -14.08
CA GLY A 292 -18.42 -2.25 -14.94
C GLY A 292 -18.68 -1.44 -16.20
N VAL A 293 -17.61 -0.95 -16.82
CA VAL A 293 -17.67 -0.13 -18.02
C VAL A 293 -16.58 -0.53 -19.01
N THR A 294 -16.91 -0.59 -20.30
CA THR A 294 -15.91 -0.84 -21.34
C THR A 294 -15.05 0.40 -21.53
N VAL A 295 -13.74 0.24 -21.37
CA VAL A 295 -12.72 1.22 -21.72
C VAL A 295 -12.29 0.95 -23.16
N THR A 296 -12.80 1.72 -24.12
CA THR A 296 -12.43 1.54 -25.54
C THR A 296 -11.18 2.35 -25.84
N ILE A 297 -10.14 1.72 -26.38
CA ILE A 297 -8.93 2.41 -26.78
C ILE A 297 -8.97 2.77 -28.27
N GLY A 298 -8.80 4.06 -28.58
CA GLY A 298 -8.77 4.55 -29.95
C GLY A 298 -7.56 3.99 -30.71
N ALA A 299 -7.80 3.43 -31.90
CA ALA A 299 -6.74 3.03 -32.82
C ALA A 299 -6.16 4.25 -33.55
N GLY A 300 -4.85 4.26 -33.79
CA GLY A 300 -4.20 5.27 -34.62
C GLY A 300 -4.74 5.25 -36.05
N GLY A 301 -4.89 6.44 -36.64
CA GLY A 301 -5.28 6.57 -38.04
C GLY A 301 -4.21 6.00 -38.96
N ALA A 302 -4.62 5.29 -40.02
CA ALA A 302 -3.71 4.77 -41.02
C ALA A 302 -3.17 5.90 -41.90
N GLY A 303 -1.86 5.85 -42.20
CA GLY A 303 -1.25 6.76 -43.15
C GLY A 303 -1.76 6.51 -44.57
N GLY A 304 -1.82 7.56 -45.38
CA GLY A 304 -2.20 7.48 -46.78
C GLY A 304 -1.22 6.61 -47.55
N ALA A 305 -1.73 5.67 -48.35
CA ALA A 305 -0.90 4.81 -49.18
C ALA A 305 -0.10 5.61 -50.22
N ALA A 306 1.13 5.18 -50.49
CA ALA A 306 1.97 5.73 -51.54
C ALA A 306 1.29 5.69 -52.92
N GLN A 307 1.48 6.72 -53.73
CA GLN A 307 0.92 6.79 -55.08
C GLN A 307 1.79 6.02 -56.07
N THR A 308 1.21 5.00 -56.70
CA THR A 308 1.87 4.14 -57.70
C THR A 308 1.55 4.54 -59.14
N VAL A 309 0.61 5.46 -59.34
CA VAL A 309 0.17 5.94 -60.65
C VAL A 309 0.78 7.31 -60.94
N ASN A 310 1.28 7.49 -62.16
CA ASN A 310 1.85 8.76 -62.60
C ASN A 310 0.83 9.89 -62.53
N SER A 311 1.30 11.11 -62.25
CA SER A 311 0.49 12.33 -62.28
C SER A 311 -0.78 12.24 -61.44
N THR A 312 -0.64 11.70 -60.23
CA THR A 312 -1.74 11.43 -59.30
C THR A 312 -1.50 12.14 -57.97
N ALA A 313 -2.54 12.80 -57.46
CA ALA A 313 -2.52 13.41 -56.13
C ALA A 313 -2.32 12.35 -55.05
N GLY A 314 -1.74 12.73 -53.92
CA GLY A 314 -1.55 11.85 -52.77
C GLY A 314 -2.86 11.28 -52.23
N SER A 315 -2.76 10.15 -51.55
CA SER A 315 -3.86 9.60 -50.74
C SER A 315 -3.95 10.33 -49.41
N GLY A 316 -5.16 10.61 -48.94
CA GLY A 316 -5.37 11.04 -47.56
C GLY A 316 -5.09 9.91 -46.57
N GLY A 317 -4.73 10.26 -45.34
CA GLY A 317 -4.75 9.33 -44.22
C GLY A 317 -6.17 9.07 -43.70
N THR A 318 -6.29 8.33 -42.61
CA THR A 318 -7.55 8.17 -41.86
C THR A 318 -7.49 8.88 -40.50
N ALA A 319 -8.65 9.23 -39.96
CA ALA A 319 -8.74 9.83 -38.63
C ALA A 319 -8.41 8.80 -37.53
N GLY A 320 -7.90 9.27 -36.41
CA GLY A 320 -7.68 8.47 -35.21
C GLY A 320 -9.02 8.13 -34.52
N GLY A 321 -9.07 6.95 -33.90
CA GLY A 321 -10.19 6.51 -33.10
C GLY A 321 -10.33 7.28 -31.77
N HIS A 322 -11.56 7.33 -31.27
CA HIS A 322 -11.85 7.87 -29.94
C HIS A 322 -11.47 6.88 -28.84
N THR A 323 -10.95 7.39 -27.74
CA THR A 323 -10.78 6.61 -26.51
C THR A 323 -11.92 6.95 -25.57
N THR A 324 -12.65 5.95 -25.07
CA THR A 324 -13.88 6.14 -24.28
C THR A 324 -13.86 5.39 -22.97
N PHE A 325 -14.50 5.96 -21.95
CA PHE A 325 -14.84 5.29 -20.69
C PHE A 325 -16.35 5.07 -20.70
N GLY A 326 -16.78 4.02 -21.42
CA GLY A 326 -18.18 3.80 -21.77
C GLY A 326 -18.81 5.01 -22.44
N THR A 327 -19.99 5.40 -21.95
CA THR A 327 -20.69 6.63 -22.36
C THR A 327 -20.42 7.81 -21.44
N LEU A 328 -19.63 7.63 -20.38
CA LEU A 328 -19.40 8.63 -19.33
C LEU A 328 -18.45 9.73 -19.78
N MET A 329 -17.46 9.38 -20.60
CA MET A 329 -16.43 10.31 -21.08
C MET A 329 -15.75 9.78 -22.34
N PHE A 330 -15.29 10.68 -23.21
CA PHE A 330 -14.41 10.32 -24.32
C PHE A 330 -13.33 11.39 -24.56
N ALA A 331 -12.23 10.95 -25.17
CA ALA A 331 -11.21 11.80 -25.75
C ALA A 331 -11.19 11.62 -27.28
N GLY A 332 -11.36 12.72 -28.02
CA GLY A 332 -11.46 12.74 -29.47
C GLY A 332 -10.15 12.30 -30.15
N GLY A 333 -10.28 11.63 -31.30
CA GLY A 333 -9.14 11.27 -32.12
C GLY A 333 -8.77 12.40 -33.07
N GLY A 334 -7.51 12.47 -33.49
CA GLY A 334 -7.02 13.47 -34.43
C GLY A 334 -7.51 13.24 -35.86
N GLY A 335 -7.68 14.32 -36.60
CA GLY A 335 -8.09 14.31 -38.00
C GLY A 335 -7.02 13.79 -38.95
N ALA A 336 -7.44 13.31 -40.12
CA ALA A 336 -6.55 12.82 -41.17
C ALA A 336 -5.79 13.96 -41.90
N GLY A 337 -4.54 13.73 -42.25
CA GLY A 337 -3.81 14.58 -43.18
C GLY A 337 -4.24 14.33 -44.64
N SER A 338 -4.33 15.40 -45.43
CA SER A 338 -4.70 15.31 -46.84
C SER A 338 -3.53 14.78 -47.68
N GLY A 339 -3.84 14.12 -48.79
CA GLY A 339 -2.81 13.77 -49.76
C GLY A 339 -2.17 14.99 -50.42
N GLY A 340 -0.93 14.83 -50.89
CA GLY A 340 -0.23 15.85 -51.66
C GLY A 340 -0.98 16.27 -52.91
N GLY A 341 -0.88 17.54 -53.28
CA GLY A 341 -1.55 18.12 -54.43
C GLY A 341 -0.67 18.24 -55.67
N LEU A 342 -1.32 18.26 -56.84
CA LEU A 342 -0.70 18.58 -58.13
C LEU A 342 -0.79 20.09 -58.36
N ALA A 343 0.32 20.81 -58.19
CA ALA A 343 0.37 22.28 -58.17
C ALA A 343 -0.60 22.97 -57.17
N VAL A 344 -1.03 22.22 -56.14
CA VAL A 344 -1.83 22.72 -55.02
C VAL A 344 -1.26 22.20 -53.70
N GLY A 345 -1.50 22.93 -52.61
CA GLY A 345 -1.05 22.51 -51.28
C GLY A 345 -1.90 21.37 -50.73
N SER A 346 -1.40 20.73 -49.68
CA SER A 346 -2.16 19.75 -48.90
C SER A 346 -2.51 20.30 -47.52
N GLY A 347 -3.66 19.93 -46.98
CA GLY A 347 -4.10 20.31 -45.63
C GLY A 347 -3.59 19.33 -44.57
N GLY A 348 -3.24 19.84 -43.40
CA GLY A 348 -3.00 19.01 -42.22
C GLY A 348 -4.32 18.62 -41.52
N GLY A 349 -4.29 17.53 -40.77
CA GLY A 349 -5.43 17.08 -39.97
C GLY A 349 -5.68 17.96 -38.74
N GLY A 350 -6.94 18.18 -38.36
CA GLY A 350 -7.27 18.93 -37.15
C GLY A 350 -7.03 18.13 -35.87
N GLY A 351 -6.82 18.82 -34.74
CA GLY A 351 -6.65 18.17 -33.44
C GLY A 351 -7.93 17.54 -32.89
N GLY A 352 -7.80 16.52 -32.04
CA GLY A 352 -8.91 15.88 -31.34
C GLY A 352 -9.41 16.74 -30.17
N GLY A 353 -10.73 16.80 -29.99
CA GLY A 353 -11.40 17.55 -28.91
C GLY A 353 -12.31 16.70 -28.01
N MET A 354 -13.05 17.37 -27.13
CA MET A 354 -13.92 16.76 -26.10
C MET A 354 -15.43 16.81 -26.41
N THR A 355 -15.85 17.45 -27.50
CA THR A 355 -17.28 17.62 -27.83
C THR A 355 -17.67 16.88 -29.10
N THR A 356 -18.77 16.14 -29.03
CA THR A 356 -19.37 15.44 -30.17
C THR A 356 -19.72 16.47 -31.24
N GLY A 357 -19.12 16.38 -32.43
CA GLY A 357 -19.31 17.33 -33.53
C GLY A 357 -18.30 18.48 -33.60
N GLY A 358 -17.39 18.62 -32.63
CA GLY A 358 -16.20 19.50 -32.73
C GLY A 358 -14.97 18.80 -33.30
N ASN A 359 -15.08 17.51 -33.65
CA ASN A 359 -14.00 16.72 -34.22
C ASN A 359 -13.79 17.11 -35.68
N ALA A 360 -12.59 17.56 -36.03
CA ALA A 360 -12.21 17.87 -37.41
C ALA A 360 -12.10 16.58 -38.25
N ALA A 361 -13.23 16.04 -38.68
CA ALA A 361 -13.28 15.08 -39.77
C ALA A 361 -13.22 15.84 -41.09
N GLY A 362 -12.07 15.87 -41.76
CA GLY A 362 -11.98 16.39 -43.12
C GLY A 362 -10.58 16.75 -43.60
N ALA A 363 -10.29 16.38 -44.85
CA ALA A 363 -9.09 16.70 -45.61
C ALA A 363 -8.99 18.20 -46.04
N THR A 364 -9.74 19.09 -45.38
CA THR A 364 -9.69 20.54 -45.61
C THR A 364 -10.03 21.24 -44.31
N GLY A 365 -9.06 21.99 -43.77
CA GLY A 365 -9.26 23.05 -42.78
C GLY A 365 -10.15 22.68 -41.60
N GLY A 366 -9.64 21.85 -40.68
CA GLY A 366 -10.25 21.71 -39.35
C GLY A 366 -10.14 23.01 -38.57
N GLY A 367 -11.27 23.71 -38.41
CA GLY A 367 -11.35 24.91 -37.58
C GLY A 367 -11.12 24.59 -36.09
N PRO A 368 -10.47 25.48 -35.34
CA PRO A 368 -10.39 25.41 -33.88
C PRO A 368 -11.72 25.84 -33.26
N SER A 369 -12.20 25.09 -32.27
CA SER A 369 -13.26 25.59 -31.38
C SER A 369 -12.62 26.40 -30.25
N LEU A 370 -12.88 27.71 -30.30
CA LEU A 370 -12.55 28.81 -29.38
C LEU A 370 -11.12 29.41 -29.46
N GLY A 371 -10.95 30.31 -30.44
CA GLY A 371 -10.08 31.50 -30.32
C GLY A 371 -8.67 31.43 -30.94
N GLY A 372 -8.56 31.42 -32.28
CA GLY A 372 -7.29 31.58 -33.03
C GLY A 372 -7.37 30.93 -34.42
N PRO A 373 -6.57 31.31 -35.45
CA PRO A 373 -6.86 31.00 -36.85
C PRO A 373 -6.70 29.52 -37.25
N ALA A 374 -7.45 29.14 -38.29
CA ALA A 374 -7.57 27.82 -38.90
C ALA A 374 -6.24 27.13 -39.22
N GLY A 375 -6.25 25.79 -39.32
CA GLY A 375 -5.18 25.03 -39.95
C GLY A 375 -4.78 25.67 -41.27
N GLY A 376 -3.60 26.28 -41.28
CA GLY A 376 -3.16 27.14 -42.38
C GLY A 376 -2.82 26.30 -43.61
N SER A 377 -3.45 26.62 -44.73
CA SER A 377 -2.72 26.61 -45.99
C SER A 377 -1.53 27.58 -45.87
N ALA A 378 -0.33 27.08 -46.18
CA ALA A 378 0.92 27.84 -46.38
C ALA A 378 1.48 28.72 -45.25
N ALA A 379 0.92 28.76 -44.04
CA ALA A 379 1.48 29.56 -42.93
C ALA A 379 1.57 28.79 -41.61
N VAL A 380 2.72 28.97 -40.96
CA VAL A 380 3.19 28.44 -39.67
C VAL A 380 2.05 28.12 -38.68
N GLY A 381 1.99 26.87 -38.21
CA GLY A 381 1.08 26.45 -37.15
C GLY A 381 1.26 27.32 -35.89
N ALA A 382 0.25 28.11 -35.56
CA ALA A 382 0.28 28.97 -34.39
C ALA A 382 0.33 28.14 -33.09
N SER A 383 1.22 28.55 -32.19
CA SER A 383 1.44 27.92 -30.89
C SER A 383 0.31 28.31 -29.93
N ASN A 384 -0.52 27.36 -29.50
CA ASN A 384 -1.50 27.59 -28.43
C ASN A 384 -1.33 26.55 -27.31
N TYR A 385 -1.00 27.03 -26.11
CA TYR A 385 -1.13 26.29 -24.86
C TYR A 385 -2.62 26.13 -24.53
N ALA A 386 -3.27 25.08 -25.01
CA ALA A 386 -4.64 24.72 -24.63
C ALA A 386 -4.64 23.43 -23.82
N VAL A 387 -5.26 23.45 -22.64
CA VAL A 387 -5.07 22.49 -21.54
C VAL A 387 -5.71 21.11 -21.82
N VAL A 388 -6.39 20.90 -22.96
CA VAL A 388 -7.26 19.71 -23.14
C VAL A 388 -7.45 19.21 -24.59
N TYR A 389 -6.76 19.78 -25.57
CA TYR A 389 -6.94 19.45 -27.00
C TYR A 389 -5.67 18.89 -27.62
N GLY A 390 -5.82 18.08 -28.67
CA GLY A 390 -4.71 17.75 -29.56
C GLY A 390 -4.39 18.91 -30.50
N SER A 391 -3.17 19.00 -30.99
CA SER A 391 -2.79 20.05 -31.96
C SER A 391 -3.00 19.58 -33.42
N GLY A 392 -3.17 20.53 -34.34
CA GLY A 392 -3.27 20.23 -35.77
C GLY A 392 -1.95 19.75 -36.39
N GLY A 393 -2.06 18.90 -37.41
CA GLY A 393 -0.97 18.53 -38.30
C GLY A 393 -0.64 19.64 -39.29
N ALA A 394 0.53 19.57 -39.91
CA ALA A 394 0.98 20.57 -40.88
C ALA A 394 0.43 20.30 -42.28
N GLY A 395 0.16 21.37 -43.05
CA GLY A 395 -0.09 21.28 -44.49
C GLY A 395 1.17 21.54 -45.33
N SER A 396 1.25 20.97 -46.54
CA SER A 396 2.37 21.22 -47.45
C SER A 396 2.11 22.42 -48.38
N PRO A 397 3.13 23.26 -48.69
CA PRO A 397 2.98 24.39 -49.60
C PRO A 397 2.61 23.98 -51.05
N ALA A 398 1.79 24.79 -51.71
CA ALA A 398 1.44 24.60 -53.12
C ALA A 398 2.61 24.77 -54.09
N THR A 399 3.72 25.38 -53.63
CA THR A 399 4.93 25.68 -54.42
C THR A 399 5.87 24.49 -54.58
N GLY A 400 5.62 23.37 -53.89
CA GLY A 400 6.55 22.24 -53.86
C GLY A 400 7.81 22.49 -53.02
N ALA A 401 7.76 23.48 -52.11
CA ALA A 401 8.84 23.78 -51.18
C ALA A 401 8.93 22.77 -50.02
N ALA A 402 9.80 23.04 -49.04
CA ALA A 402 9.94 22.24 -47.83
C ALA A 402 8.62 22.13 -47.05
N GLY A 403 8.43 20.97 -46.41
CA GLY A 403 7.26 20.73 -45.57
C GLY A 403 7.25 21.67 -44.36
N ASN A 404 6.08 22.17 -44.02
CA ASN A 404 5.83 22.93 -42.79
C ASN A 404 5.86 22.01 -41.55
N GLY A 405 6.32 22.56 -40.43
CA GLY A 405 6.25 21.92 -39.12
C GLY A 405 4.84 21.95 -38.52
N ALA A 406 4.54 20.99 -37.65
CA ALA A 406 3.23 20.82 -37.05
C ALA A 406 2.96 21.72 -35.83
N GLY A 407 1.71 21.72 -35.36
CA GLY A 407 1.34 22.36 -34.11
C GLY A 407 2.02 21.69 -32.91
N ASN A 408 2.35 22.51 -31.91
CA ASN A 408 2.94 22.04 -30.64
C ASN A 408 1.84 21.93 -29.57
N CYS A 409 2.03 21.04 -28.61
CA CYS A 409 1.15 20.94 -27.45
C CYS A 409 1.92 21.25 -26.14
N GLY A 410 1.19 21.79 -25.15
CA GLY A 410 1.75 22.09 -23.83
C GLY A 410 1.92 20.82 -22.97
N PRO A 411 2.57 20.93 -21.80
CA PRO A 411 2.85 19.79 -20.90
C PRO A 411 1.60 19.09 -20.34
N GLU A 412 0.42 19.70 -20.44
CA GLU A 412 -0.85 19.14 -19.96
C GLU A 412 -1.89 18.91 -21.08
N ALA A 413 -1.48 19.04 -22.35
CA ALA A 413 -2.36 19.00 -23.50
C ALA A 413 -2.43 17.60 -24.14
N GLY A 414 -3.29 17.46 -25.16
CA GLY A 414 -3.38 16.24 -25.96
C GLY A 414 -2.15 16.02 -26.86
N GLY A 415 -2.21 15.01 -27.71
CA GLY A 415 -1.12 14.67 -28.63
C GLY A 415 -0.81 15.79 -29.61
N SER A 416 0.43 15.83 -30.08
CA SER A 416 0.85 16.83 -31.07
C SER A 416 0.72 16.32 -32.51
N GLY A 417 0.59 17.24 -33.47
CA GLY A 417 0.31 16.91 -34.87
C GLY A 417 1.56 16.47 -35.65
N GLY A 418 1.38 15.78 -36.76
CA GLY A 418 2.47 15.35 -37.64
C GLY A 418 2.97 16.46 -38.56
N GLY A 419 4.27 16.42 -38.89
CA GLY A 419 4.89 17.30 -39.87
C GLY A 419 4.46 16.97 -41.29
N SER A 420 4.47 17.94 -42.19
CA SER A 420 4.06 17.71 -43.60
C SER A 420 5.21 17.19 -44.46
N GLY A 421 4.90 16.47 -45.53
CA GLY A 421 5.92 15.95 -46.44
C GLY A 421 6.59 17.05 -47.26
N GLY A 422 7.82 16.79 -47.73
CA GLY A 422 8.50 17.68 -48.67
C GLY A 422 7.85 17.66 -50.05
N GLY A 423 7.83 18.80 -50.73
CA GLY A 423 7.39 18.92 -52.13
C GLY A 423 8.55 18.92 -53.14
N ILE A 424 8.19 18.82 -54.42
CA ILE A 424 9.07 19.02 -55.58
C ILE A 424 8.61 20.27 -56.34
N THR A 425 9.52 21.21 -56.53
CA THR A 425 9.25 22.46 -57.27
C THR A 425 9.21 22.24 -58.79
N ALA A 426 8.73 23.21 -59.55
CA ALA A 426 8.78 23.17 -61.03
C ALA A 426 10.21 23.06 -61.59
N ALA A 427 11.22 23.47 -60.83
CA ALA A 427 12.64 23.30 -61.17
C ALA A 427 13.17 21.89 -60.84
N ASN A 428 12.29 20.95 -60.44
CA ASN A 428 12.63 19.62 -59.96
C ASN A 428 13.48 19.60 -58.68
N ALA A 429 13.56 20.73 -57.95
CA ALA A 429 14.25 20.76 -56.68
C ALA A 429 13.47 19.97 -55.63
N THR A 430 14.15 19.04 -54.96
CA THR A 430 13.60 18.23 -53.87
C THR A 430 13.77 18.96 -52.55
N SER A 431 12.78 18.83 -51.68
CA SER A 431 12.72 19.49 -50.39
C SER A 431 12.59 18.50 -49.23
N ALA A 432 13.07 18.92 -48.06
CA ALA A 432 12.90 18.21 -46.79
C ALA A 432 11.43 18.24 -46.33
N GLY A 433 11.05 17.26 -45.51
CA GLY A 433 9.80 17.25 -44.77
C GLY A 433 9.85 18.16 -43.55
N GLY A 434 8.67 18.51 -43.05
CA GLY A 434 8.51 19.32 -41.85
C GLY A 434 8.71 18.51 -40.57
N VAL A 435 9.10 19.19 -39.50
CA VAL A 435 9.21 18.60 -38.16
C VAL A 435 7.83 18.23 -37.59
N GLY A 436 7.78 17.17 -36.81
CA GLY A 436 6.60 16.81 -36.04
C GLY A 436 6.33 17.82 -34.92
N GLY A 437 5.14 17.76 -34.32
CA GLY A 437 4.79 18.58 -33.18
C GLY A 437 5.59 18.22 -31.93
N ARG A 438 5.84 19.21 -31.08
CA ARG A 438 6.60 19.07 -29.84
C ARG A 438 5.72 18.62 -28.66
N ILE A 439 6.30 17.81 -27.78
CA ILE A 439 5.79 17.52 -26.43
C ILE A 439 6.85 17.88 -25.38
N TYR A 440 6.43 18.01 -24.12
CA TYR A 440 7.32 18.28 -22.98
C TYR A 440 7.36 17.08 -22.05
N ILE A 441 8.53 16.46 -21.92
CA ILE A 441 8.78 15.33 -21.01
C ILE A 441 9.78 15.78 -19.95
N ASN A 442 9.36 15.79 -18.68
CA ASN A 442 10.23 16.17 -17.56
C ASN A 442 10.94 17.54 -17.75
N GLY A 443 10.21 18.52 -18.30
CA GLY A 443 10.74 19.85 -18.61
C GLY A 443 11.59 19.94 -19.90
N ALA A 444 11.92 18.81 -20.55
CA ALA A 444 12.66 18.77 -21.81
C ALA A 444 11.72 18.69 -23.02
N VAL A 445 12.08 19.35 -24.13
CA VAL A 445 11.30 19.30 -25.36
C VAL A 445 11.71 18.10 -26.21
N VAL A 446 10.71 17.34 -26.65
CA VAL A 446 10.91 16.19 -27.52
C VAL A 446 10.12 16.39 -28.82
N GLN A 447 10.80 16.22 -29.95
CA GLN A 447 10.26 16.52 -31.28
C GLN A 447 10.83 15.57 -32.33
N ALA A 448 9.98 15.06 -33.23
CA ALA A 448 10.44 14.31 -34.37
C ALA A 448 11.03 15.24 -35.45
N ALA A 449 12.22 14.89 -35.94
CA ALA A 449 12.82 15.59 -37.07
C ALA A 449 12.08 15.27 -38.38
N GLY A 450 11.94 16.27 -39.25
CA GLY A 450 11.56 16.06 -40.64
C GLY A 450 12.69 15.36 -41.40
N GLY A 451 12.32 14.51 -42.35
CA GLY A 451 13.29 13.84 -43.20
C GLY A 451 13.93 14.82 -44.19
N ALA A 452 15.25 14.75 -44.35
CA ALA A 452 15.92 15.37 -45.49
C ALA A 452 15.36 14.82 -46.82
N ALA A 453 15.66 15.46 -47.96
CA ALA A 453 15.22 14.96 -49.26
C ALA A 453 15.57 13.47 -49.44
N GLY A 454 14.57 12.65 -49.78
CA GLY A 454 14.69 11.19 -49.91
C GLY A 454 14.78 10.39 -48.61
N VAL A 455 14.70 11.03 -47.46
CA VAL A 455 14.77 10.39 -46.14
C VAL A 455 13.41 10.44 -45.47
N SER A 456 13.01 9.34 -44.82
CA SER A 456 11.78 9.28 -44.04
C SER A 456 11.84 10.20 -42.82
N GLY A 457 10.69 10.72 -42.41
CA GLY A 457 10.59 11.48 -41.16
C GLY A 457 10.82 10.58 -39.94
N SER A 458 11.35 11.16 -38.86
CA SER A 458 11.52 10.42 -37.60
C SER A 458 10.17 10.09 -36.96
N ALA A 459 10.11 9.00 -36.22
CA ALA A 459 8.94 8.67 -35.40
C ALA A 459 8.75 9.71 -34.28
N GLY A 460 7.49 10.01 -33.98
CA GLY A 460 7.12 10.74 -32.79
C GLY A 460 7.47 9.94 -31.54
N SER A 461 8.00 10.62 -30.54
CA SER A 461 8.31 10.00 -29.25
C SER A 461 7.02 9.60 -28.51
N SER A 462 7.06 8.40 -27.95
CA SER A 462 6.00 7.78 -27.16
C SER A 462 6.35 7.82 -25.68
N TYR A 463 5.34 7.66 -24.83
CA TYR A 463 5.56 7.09 -23.49
C TYR A 463 6.23 5.72 -23.62
N ALA A 464 7.38 5.52 -22.98
CA ALA A 464 7.96 4.21 -22.77
C ALA A 464 7.67 3.81 -21.32
N SER A 465 7.23 2.57 -21.09
CA SER A 465 7.11 2.00 -19.75
C SER A 465 8.42 2.23 -18.98
N GLY A 466 8.35 2.97 -17.87
CA GLY A 466 9.51 3.32 -17.04
C GLY A 466 10.19 4.66 -17.35
N VAL A 467 9.70 5.44 -18.32
CA VAL A 467 10.26 6.76 -18.66
C VAL A 467 9.14 7.81 -18.72
N GLY A 468 8.78 8.37 -17.55
CA GLY A 468 7.89 9.54 -17.43
C GLY A 468 6.59 9.28 -16.67
N PRO A 469 5.86 10.34 -16.28
CA PRO A 469 4.57 10.22 -15.61
C PRO A 469 3.48 9.70 -16.56
N LEU A 470 2.55 8.88 -16.05
CA LEU A 470 1.48 8.20 -16.82
C LEU A 470 0.50 9.14 -17.55
N ASN A 471 0.61 10.45 -17.33
CA ASN A 471 -0.28 11.49 -17.83
C ASN A 471 0.26 12.22 -19.08
N GLN A 472 1.04 11.56 -19.95
CA GLN A 472 1.69 12.20 -21.10
C GLN A 472 1.16 11.77 -22.48
N ALA A 473 0.86 12.77 -23.30
CA ALA A 473 0.49 12.55 -24.70
C ALA A 473 1.70 12.30 -25.61
N GLY A 474 1.43 11.82 -26.83
CA GLY A 474 2.43 11.44 -27.82
C GLY A 474 2.89 12.61 -28.71
N ALA A 475 4.15 12.55 -29.15
CA ALA A 475 4.68 13.51 -30.13
C ALA A 475 4.23 13.17 -31.55
N GLY A 476 4.09 14.17 -32.41
CA GLY A 476 3.83 13.96 -33.83
C GLY A 476 5.04 13.42 -34.57
N GLY A 477 4.81 12.62 -35.61
CA GLY A 477 5.86 12.13 -36.51
C GLY A 477 6.34 13.22 -37.46
N GLY A 478 7.62 13.16 -37.85
CA GLY A 478 8.18 14.06 -38.86
C GLY A 478 7.68 13.73 -40.26
N GLY A 479 7.59 14.72 -41.14
CA GLY A 479 7.27 14.49 -42.55
C GLY A 479 8.44 13.88 -43.32
N GLY A 480 8.16 13.05 -44.32
CA GLY A 480 9.17 12.49 -45.22
C GLY A 480 9.63 13.52 -46.25
N GLY A 481 10.93 13.54 -46.56
CA GLY A 481 11.45 14.41 -47.61
C GLY A 481 11.10 13.89 -49.01
N SER A 482 10.82 14.81 -49.93
CA SER A 482 10.61 14.44 -51.34
C SER A 482 11.89 13.89 -51.98
N HIS A 483 11.72 13.11 -53.04
CA HIS A 483 12.82 12.75 -53.94
C HIS A 483 12.25 12.41 -55.30
N THR A 484 13.05 12.58 -56.36
CA THR A 484 12.61 12.23 -57.71
C THR A 484 12.31 10.74 -57.84
N THR A 485 13.09 9.88 -57.19
CA THR A 485 13.00 8.41 -57.34
C THR A 485 12.79 7.60 -56.04
N THR A 486 13.08 8.18 -54.88
CA THR A 486 13.13 7.45 -53.58
C THR A 486 12.67 8.36 -52.44
N PRO A 487 11.41 8.85 -52.47
CA PRO A 487 10.93 9.77 -51.45
C PRO A 487 10.85 9.09 -50.08
N GLY A 488 10.99 9.88 -49.02
CA GLY A 488 10.80 9.44 -47.65
C GLY A 488 9.32 9.26 -47.29
N GLY A 489 9.03 8.26 -46.46
CA GLY A 489 7.73 8.12 -45.81
C GLY A 489 7.58 9.08 -44.63
N GLY A 490 6.34 9.36 -44.25
CA GLY A 490 6.04 10.05 -43.00
C GLY A 490 6.39 9.20 -41.78
N GLY A 491 6.93 9.82 -40.74
CA GLY A 491 7.17 9.18 -39.46
C GLY A 491 5.86 8.83 -38.76
N VAL A 492 5.84 7.72 -38.03
CA VAL A 492 4.68 7.35 -37.20
C VAL A 492 4.51 8.31 -36.02
N GLY A 493 3.27 8.55 -35.60
CA GLY A 493 2.98 9.30 -34.38
C GLY A 493 3.26 8.49 -33.11
N GLY A 494 3.63 9.17 -32.03
CA GLY A 494 3.88 8.55 -30.73
C GLY A 494 2.60 8.11 -30.01
N LEU A 495 2.72 7.08 -29.17
CA LEU A 495 1.64 6.60 -28.29
C LEU A 495 1.10 7.75 -27.42
N GLY A 496 -0.21 7.78 -27.19
CA GLY A 496 -0.88 8.91 -26.53
C GLY A 496 -1.35 9.96 -27.51
N GLY A 497 -1.65 9.55 -28.76
CA GLY A 497 -2.32 10.40 -29.73
C GLY A 497 -1.44 11.27 -30.62
N GLY A 498 -0.16 10.95 -30.83
CA GLY A 498 0.67 11.70 -31.78
C GLY A 498 0.17 11.55 -33.22
N GLY A 499 0.11 12.64 -33.99
CA GLY A 499 -0.27 12.61 -35.41
C GLY A 499 0.83 12.02 -36.30
N GLY A 500 0.46 11.28 -37.34
CA GLY A 500 1.41 10.73 -38.32
C GLY A 500 1.94 11.79 -39.28
N GLY A 501 3.21 11.71 -39.67
CA GLY A 501 3.83 12.63 -40.63
C GLY A 501 3.33 12.43 -42.06
N GLY A 502 3.38 13.48 -42.88
CA GLY A 502 3.07 13.40 -44.30
C GLY A 502 4.21 12.80 -45.13
N GLY A 503 3.87 12.10 -46.21
CA GLY A 503 4.86 11.51 -47.12
C GLY A 503 5.43 12.48 -48.14
N GLY A 504 6.67 12.28 -48.57
CA GLY A 504 7.34 13.13 -49.56
C GLY A 504 6.80 12.95 -50.99
N ALA A 505 6.77 14.02 -51.76
CA ALA A 505 6.41 13.97 -53.18
C ALA A 505 7.47 13.22 -54.03
N SER A 506 7.04 12.67 -55.17
CA SER A 506 7.91 12.03 -56.16
C SER A 506 7.64 12.44 -57.58
N GLN A 507 8.56 12.07 -58.47
CA GLN A 507 8.35 12.17 -59.91
C GLN A 507 7.72 10.90 -60.49
N ASN A 508 7.13 11.04 -61.67
CA ASN A 508 6.65 9.93 -62.47
C ASN A 508 7.75 8.88 -62.67
N GLY A 509 7.37 7.61 -62.54
CA GLY A 509 8.30 6.47 -62.53
C GLY A 509 8.68 5.97 -61.13
N ALA A 510 8.40 6.73 -60.06
CA ALA A 510 8.65 6.31 -58.69
C ALA A 510 7.44 6.52 -57.77
N ASN A 511 7.21 5.57 -56.86
CA ASN A 511 6.15 5.69 -55.87
C ASN A 511 6.38 6.93 -54.99
N SER A 512 5.29 7.61 -54.60
CA SER A 512 5.41 8.70 -53.63
C SER A 512 5.70 8.16 -52.21
N GLY A 513 6.11 9.03 -51.30
CA GLY A 513 6.24 8.66 -49.89
C GLY A 513 4.86 8.39 -49.30
N ALA A 514 4.70 7.28 -48.59
CA ALA A 514 3.49 7.00 -47.82
C ALA A 514 3.38 7.95 -46.62
N GLY A 515 2.16 8.22 -46.17
CA GLY A 515 1.93 8.89 -44.90
C GLY A 515 2.28 7.98 -43.71
N GLY A 516 2.65 8.57 -42.58
CA GLY A 516 2.85 7.86 -41.33
C GLY A 516 1.52 7.57 -40.64
N ASN A 517 1.44 6.45 -39.93
CA ASN A 517 0.31 6.14 -39.05
C ASN A 517 0.29 7.09 -37.85
N GLY A 518 -0.90 7.44 -37.36
CA GLY A 518 -1.07 8.08 -36.07
C GLY A 518 -0.78 7.12 -34.92
N GLY A 519 -0.40 7.67 -33.77
CA GLY A 519 -0.18 6.90 -32.55
C GLY A 519 -1.52 6.49 -31.90
N GLY A 520 -1.53 5.31 -31.28
CA GLY A 520 -2.70 4.81 -30.55
C GLY A 520 -3.05 5.68 -29.33
N GLY A 521 -4.31 5.62 -28.91
CA GLY A 521 -4.75 6.15 -27.63
C GLY A 521 -4.37 5.23 -26.46
N TYR A 522 -4.65 5.67 -25.25
CA TYR A 522 -4.60 4.84 -24.04
C TYR A 522 -5.44 5.47 -22.93
N ALA A 523 -5.70 4.74 -21.85
CA ALA A 523 -6.44 5.23 -20.69
C ALA A 523 -5.77 4.86 -19.37
N VAL A 524 -5.87 5.73 -18.38
CA VAL A 524 -5.42 5.50 -17.00
C VAL A 524 -6.61 5.67 -16.07
N VAL A 525 -6.81 4.70 -15.19
CA VAL A 525 -7.83 4.73 -14.14
C VAL A 525 -7.12 4.63 -12.79
N LEU A 526 -7.31 5.63 -11.93
CA LEU A 526 -6.86 5.63 -10.55
C LEU A 526 -8.07 5.47 -9.66
N GLU A 527 -8.15 4.35 -8.96
CA GLU A 527 -9.26 3.97 -8.10
C GLU A 527 -8.93 4.26 -6.64
N TYR A 528 -9.82 4.92 -5.90
CA TYR A 528 -9.61 5.32 -4.50
C TYR A 528 -10.63 4.66 -3.56
N PHE A 529 -10.17 4.28 -2.36
CA PHE A 529 -10.93 3.53 -1.35
C PHE A 529 -11.23 4.37 -0.10
#